data_AF-A0A6A6N893-F1
#
_entry.id   AF-A0A6A6N893-F1
#
_cell.length_a   1.000
_cell.length_b   1.000
_cell.length_c   1.000
_cell.angle_alpha   90.00
_cell.angle_beta   90.00
_cell.angle_gamma   90.00
#
_symmetry.space_group_name_H-M   'P 1'
#
loop_
_entity.id
_entity.type
_entity.pdbx_description
1 polymer ?
#
loop_
_entity_poly.entity_id
_entity_poly.type
_entity_poly.pdbx_seq_one_letter_code
_entity_poly.pdbx_strand_id
1 'polypeptide(L)'
;MAVKSAKVSSSSSLQKEKEVFNHLCDCPYILECYGEETTMSKDEKMLYNLLLEYASGGSLADLIKRSDGYGLPESDVKRLTRSILKGIDYIHSHDYAHCDLKLDKVLFVPSGDGDFVPKIGDFGLAKKEFPYDIWAPGMYGFEMFTGKSLWGSNPNETTEKACKRIVDRYELPKIPSWISKDGKDFLKGCLVKNHQFRFTIEMLLNHPFVSEIDDTESSEFGEIVD
;
A
#
# COMPACT_ATOMS: atom_id res chain seq x y z
N MET A 1 -11.64 -2.18 -16.95
CA MET A 1 -10.73 -3.33 -16.73
C MET A 1 -9.32 -2.91 -17.12
N ALA A 2 -8.33 -3.30 -16.31
CA ALA A 2 -6.90 -3.17 -16.60
C ALA A 2 -6.32 -4.53 -17.01
N VAL A 3 -5.27 -4.54 -17.82
CA VAL A 3 -4.60 -5.78 -18.27
C VAL A 3 -3.11 -5.70 -17.96
N LYS A 4 -2.60 -6.67 -17.21
CA LYS A 4 -1.17 -6.86 -16.93
C LYS A 4 -0.68 -8.04 -17.76
N SER A 5 0.32 -7.83 -18.62
CA SER A 5 0.76 -8.84 -19.59
C SER A 5 2.23 -9.19 -19.44
N ALA A 6 2.56 -10.45 -19.66
CA ALA A 6 3.94 -10.93 -19.79
C ALA A 6 4.03 -11.93 -20.95
N LYS A 7 5.21 -12.08 -21.57
CA LYS A 7 5.42 -13.20 -22.52
C LYS A 7 5.20 -14.51 -21.79
N VAL A 8 4.55 -15.48 -22.43
CA VAL A 8 4.30 -16.80 -21.82
C VAL A 8 5.61 -17.42 -21.31
N SER A 9 6.69 -17.31 -22.09
CA SER A 9 8.03 -17.82 -21.74
C SER A 9 8.66 -17.20 -20.48
N SER A 10 8.13 -16.09 -19.97
CA SER A 10 8.62 -15.38 -18.79
C SER A 10 7.48 -14.92 -17.87
N SER A 11 6.36 -15.65 -17.86
CA SER A 11 5.14 -15.27 -17.14
C SER A 11 5.02 -15.85 -15.72
N SER A 12 6.05 -16.53 -15.22
CA SER A 12 5.99 -17.26 -13.95
C SER A 12 5.63 -16.39 -12.74
N SER A 13 6.08 -15.12 -12.70
CA SER A 13 5.69 -14.20 -11.62
C SER A 13 4.22 -13.79 -11.71
N LEU A 14 3.72 -13.58 -12.93
CA LEU A 14 2.33 -13.16 -13.19
C LEU A 14 1.34 -14.31 -12.93
N GLN A 15 1.74 -15.55 -13.22
CA GLN A 15 0.96 -16.75 -12.85
C GLN A 15 0.90 -16.92 -11.32
N LYS A 16 2.02 -16.74 -10.61
CA LYS A 16 2.04 -16.75 -9.13
C LYS A 16 1.13 -15.66 -8.55
N GLU A 17 1.20 -14.45 -9.10
CA GLU A 17 0.32 -13.35 -8.70
C GLU A 17 -1.16 -13.73 -8.85
N LYS A 18 -1.53 -14.38 -9.96
CA LYS A 18 -2.88 -14.91 -10.16
C LYS A 18 -3.28 -15.95 -9.10
N GLU A 19 -2.38 -16.86 -8.75
CA GLU A 19 -2.62 -17.83 -7.67
C GLU A 19 -2.87 -17.12 -6.33
N VAL A 20 -2.14 -16.05 -6.01
CA VAL A 20 -2.38 -15.27 -4.79
C VAL A 20 -3.75 -14.59 -4.84
N PHE A 21 -4.11 -13.95 -5.95
CA PHE A 21 -5.44 -13.35 -6.11
C PHE A 21 -6.59 -14.35 -5.90
N ASN A 22 -6.42 -15.60 -6.34
CA ASN A 22 -7.43 -16.64 -6.11
C ASN A 22 -7.66 -16.98 -4.64
N HIS A 23 -6.67 -16.76 -3.77
CA HIS A 23 -6.79 -16.99 -2.33
C HIS A 23 -7.22 -15.73 -1.56
N LEU A 24 -7.13 -14.56 -2.19
CA LEU A 24 -7.45 -13.27 -1.57
C LEU A 24 -8.75 -12.65 -2.12
N CYS A 25 -9.68 -13.47 -2.63
CA CYS A 25 -10.97 -12.98 -3.10
C CYS A 25 -11.81 -12.38 -1.97
N ASP A 26 -12.81 -11.57 -2.31
CA ASP A 26 -13.83 -11.03 -1.40
C ASP A 26 -13.37 -10.01 -0.33
N CYS A 27 -12.17 -9.45 -0.44
CA CYS A 27 -11.75 -8.31 0.38
C CYS A 27 -11.93 -6.97 -0.34
N PRO A 28 -12.67 -6.00 0.23
CA PRO A 28 -12.90 -4.71 -0.41
C PRO A 28 -11.65 -3.84 -0.54
N TYR A 29 -10.56 -4.19 0.17
CA TYR A 29 -9.29 -3.46 0.16
C TYR A 29 -8.19 -4.17 -0.65
N ILE A 30 -8.54 -5.20 -1.43
CA ILE A 30 -7.66 -5.92 -2.36
C ILE A 30 -8.20 -5.73 -3.77
N LEU A 31 -7.32 -5.45 -4.73
CA LEU A 31 -7.70 -5.26 -6.13
C LEU A 31 -8.33 -6.53 -6.68
N GLU A 32 -9.47 -6.41 -7.37
CA GLU A 32 -10.12 -7.60 -7.92
C GLU A 32 -9.38 -8.13 -9.17
N CYS A 33 -9.28 -9.46 -9.26
CA CYS A 33 -8.76 -10.15 -10.45
C CYS A 33 -9.89 -10.94 -11.10
N TYR A 34 -10.28 -10.53 -12.31
CA TYR A 34 -11.36 -11.14 -13.07
C TYR A 34 -10.97 -12.47 -13.74
N GLY A 35 -9.67 -12.74 -13.88
CA GLY A 35 -9.18 -13.97 -14.50
C GLY A 35 -7.90 -13.77 -15.29
N GLU A 36 -7.60 -14.75 -16.12
CA GLU A 36 -6.42 -14.77 -16.99
C GLU A 36 -6.80 -15.20 -18.41
N GLU A 37 -6.00 -14.77 -19.37
CA GLU A 37 -6.13 -15.20 -20.77
C GLU A 37 -4.75 -15.31 -21.43
N THR A 38 -4.67 -16.04 -22.54
CA THR A 38 -3.47 -16.05 -23.39
C THR A 38 -3.81 -15.51 -24.76
N THR A 39 -3.09 -14.48 -25.21
CA THR A 39 -3.31 -13.85 -26.52
C THR A 39 -2.03 -13.82 -27.36
N MET A 40 -2.17 -13.64 -28.67
CA MET A 40 -1.04 -13.44 -29.59
C MET A 40 -0.79 -11.94 -29.79
N SER A 41 0.44 -11.49 -29.62
CA SER A 41 0.83 -10.10 -29.91
C SER A 41 0.97 -9.85 -31.43
N LYS A 42 1.09 -8.57 -31.80
CA LYS A 42 1.37 -8.16 -33.20
C LYS A 42 2.69 -8.74 -33.75
N ASP A 43 3.64 -9.09 -32.87
CA ASP A 43 4.92 -9.71 -33.24
C ASP A 43 4.85 -11.25 -33.21
N GLU A 44 3.67 -11.85 -33.24
CA GLU A 44 3.46 -13.31 -33.14
C GLU A 44 4.04 -13.94 -31.86
N LYS A 45 4.11 -13.17 -30.76
CA LYS A 45 4.52 -13.67 -29.44
C LYS A 45 3.30 -13.95 -28.59
N MET A 46 3.26 -15.12 -27.97
CA MET A 46 2.22 -15.46 -26.99
C MET A 46 2.42 -14.66 -25.69
N LEU A 47 1.36 -14.01 -25.24
CA LEU A 47 1.28 -13.23 -24.01
C LEU A 47 0.31 -13.90 -23.04
N TYR A 48 0.72 -14.04 -21.79
CA TYR A 48 -0.15 -14.36 -20.66
C TYR A 48 -0.63 -13.03 -20.06
N ASN A 49 -1.94 -12.86 -19.95
CA ASN A 49 -2.58 -11.64 -19.48
C ASN A 49 -3.37 -11.93 -18.20
N LEU A 50 -3.21 -11.05 -17.22
CA LEU A 50 -4.02 -10.99 -16.02
C LEU A 50 -5.02 -9.85 -16.17
N LEU A 51 -6.30 -10.17 -16.00
CA LEU A 51 -7.42 -9.23 -16.09
C LEU A 51 -7.75 -8.71 -14.70
N LEU A 52 -7.61 -7.41 -14.51
CA LEU A 52 -7.71 -6.75 -13.20
C LEU A 52 -8.78 -5.65 -13.20
N GLU A 53 -9.28 -5.35 -12.02
CA GLU A 53 -10.09 -4.17 -11.73
C GLU A 53 -9.37 -2.90 -12.19
N TYR A 54 -10.12 -1.96 -12.77
CA TYR A 54 -9.54 -0.71 -13.24
C TYR A 54 -9.64 0.37 -12.16
N ALA A 55 -8.49 0.77 -11.64
CA ALA A 55 -8.36 1.87 -10.70
C ALA A 55 -8.15 3.19 -11.45
N SER A 56 -9.24 3.88 -11.79
CA SER A 56 -9.16 5.16 -12.52
C SER A 56 -8.69 6.33 -11.65
N GLY A 57 -8.69 6.19 -10.33
CA GLY A 57 -8.24 7.24 -9.40
C GLY A 57 -6.72 7.36 -9.25
N GLY A 58 -5.96 6.53 -9.96
CA GLY A 58 -4.50 6.47 -9.83
C GLY A 58 -4.05 5.78 -8.54
N SER A 59 -2.82 6.06 -8.11
CA SER A 59 -2.23 5.48 -6.91
C SER A 59 -2.17 6.45 -5.73
N LEU A 60 -1.97 5.93 -4.52
CA LEU A 60 -1.69 6.73 -3.33
C LEU A 60 -0.41 7.56 -3.49
N ALA A 61 0.61 7.04 -4.20
CA ALA A 61 1.79 7.82 -4.54
C ALA A 61 1.44 9.05 -5.41
N ASP A 62 0.53 8.90 -6.38
CA ASP A 62 0.07 10.02 -7.21
C ASP A 62 -0.69 11.06 -6.37
N LEU A 63 -1.54 10.62 -5.45
CA LEU A 63 -2.28 11.49 -4.54
C LEU A 63 -1.32 12.31 -3.66
N ILE A 64 -0.33 11.66 -3.05
CA ILE A 64 0.67 12.35 -2.22
C ILE A 64 1.51 13.31 -3.05
N LYS A 65 1.88 12.95 -4.29
CA LYS A 65 2.64 13.83 -5.18
C LYS A 65 1.87 15.12 -5.52
N ARG A 66 0.55 15.07 -5.64
CA ARG A 66 -0.30 16.27 -5.86
C ARG A 66 -0.32 17.23 -4.68
N SER A 67 0.04 16.77 -3.48
CA SER A 67 0.18 17.64 -2.30
C SER A 67 1.39 18.58 -2.35
N ASP A 68 2.23 18.53 -3.39
CA ASP A 68 3.44 19.37 -3.54
C ASP A 68 4.36 19.37 -2.29
N GLY A 69 4.46 18.21 -1.63
CA GLY A 69 5.30 18.03 -0.44
C GLY A 69 4.72 18.60 0.86
N TYR A 70 3.43 18.96 0.88
CA TYR A 70 2.69 19.32 2.10
C TYR A 70 2.08 18.11 2.81
N GLY A 71 1.86 17.01 2.09
CA GLY A 71 1.16 15.84 2.60
C GLY A 71 -0.36 16.00 2.59
N LEU A 72 -1.03 15.04 3.21
CA LEU A 72 -2.48 14.92 3.24
C LEU A 72 -3.05 15.40 4.59
N PRO A 73 -4.29 15.90 4.62
CA PRO A 73 -5.03 16.14 5.85
C PRO A 73 -5.05 14.90 6.75
N GLU A 74 -4.97 15.11 8.08
CA GLU A 74 -4.91 14.00 9.04
C GLU A 74 -6.13 13.06 8.94
N SER A 75 -7.31 13.58 8.63
CA SER A 75 -8.52 12.79 8.35
C SER A 75 -8.31 11.79 7.21
N ASP A 76 -7.67 12.21 6.12
CA ASP A 76 -7.37 11.35 4.98
C ASP A 76 -6.29 10.33 5.33
N VAL A 77 -5.22 10.76 6.03
CA VAL A 77 -4.19 9.85 6.53
C VAL A 77 -4.83 8.75 7.39
N LYS A 78 -5.78 9.13 8.25
CA LYS A 78 -6.51 8.22 9.13
C LYS A 78 -7.28 7.15 8.33
N ARG A 79 -8.13 7.59 7.40
CA ARG A 79 -9.00 6.73 6.58
C ARG A 79 -8.20 5.80 5.68
N LEU A 80 -7.18 6.34 5.00
CA LEU A 80 -6.30 5.58 4.12
C LEU A 80 -5.51 4.54 4.91
N THR A 81 -4.92 4.93 6.05
CA THR A 81 -4.18 4.01 6.92
C THR A 81 -5.08 2.86 7.41
N ARG A 82 -6.31 3.16 7.84
CA ARG A 82 -7.27 2.12 8.27
C ARG A 82 -7.56 1.12 7.16
N SER A 83 -7.82 1.60 5.94
CA SER A 83 -8.12 0.75 4.78
C SER A 83 -6.93 -0.13 4.39
N ILE A 84 -5.73 0.44 4.38
CA ILE A 84 -4.48 -0.31 4.13
C ILE A 84 -4.27 -1.38 5.20
N LEU A 85 -4.47 -1.06 6.49
CA LEU A 85 -4.35 -2.03 7.57
C LEU A 85 -5.36 -3.18 7.43
N LYS A 86 -6.62 -2.88 7.09
CA LYS A 86 -7.65 -3.92 6.83
C LYS A 86 -7.25 -4.82 5.66
N GLY A 87 -6.68 -4.26 4.59
CA GLY A 87 -6.14 -5.04 3.47
C GLY A 87 -4.96 -5.94 3.89
N ILE A 88 -4.02 -5.41 4.68
CA ILE A 88 -2.86 -6.17 5.18
C ILE A 88 -3.31 -7.30 6.12
N ASP A 89 -4.23 -7.02 7.04
CA ASP A 89 -4.82 -8.02 7.94
C ASP A 89 -5.44 -9.19 7.16
N TYR A 90 -6.17 -8.86 6.08
CA TYR A 90 -6.75 -9.86 5.20
C TYR A 90 -5.68 -10.71 4.51
N ILE A 91 -4.64 -10.10 3.95
CA ILE A 91 -3.52 -10.82 3.33
C ILE A 91 -2.86 -11.77 4.35
N HIS A 92 -2.62 -11.28 5.58
CA HIS A 92 -1.95 -12.03 6.63
C HIS A 92 -2.81 -13.19 7.17
N SER A 93 -4.13 -13.00 7.29
CA SER A 93 -5.06 -14.06 7.70
C SER A 93 -5.20 -15.19 6.68
N HIS A 94 -4.75 -14.98 5.44
CA HIS A 94 -4.69 -15.99 4.38
C HIS A 94 -3.28 -16.58 4.19
N ASP A 95 -2.43 -16.47 5.22
CA ASP A 95 -1.06 -16.97 5.27
C ASP A 95 -0.08 -16.32 4.29
N TYR A 96 -0.43 -15.17 3.70
CA TYR A 96 0.46 -14.44 2.79
C TYR A 96 1.12 -13.25 3.49
N ALA A 97 2.32 -12.92 3.04
CA ALA A 97 2.91 -11.58 3.15
C ALA A 97 3.00 -10.99 1.74
N HIS A 98 2.69 -9.71 1.59
CA HIS A 98 2.72 -9.04 0.29
C HIS A 98 4.16 -8.83 -0.20
N CYS A 99 5.09 -8.53 0.72
CA CYS A 99 6.54 -8.38 0.49
C CYS A 99 6.99 -7.21 -0.42
N ASP A 100 6.08 -6.60 -1.18
CA ASP A 100 6.34 -5.38 -1.96
C ASP A 100 5.30 -4.29 -1.74
N LEU A 101 4.81 -4.13 -0.51
CA LEU A 101 3.93 -3.00 -0.24
C LEU A 101 4.70 -1.71 -0.51
N LYS A 102 4.10 -0.83 -1.31
CA LYS A 102 4.55 0.53 -1.60
C LYS A 102 3.33 1.39 -1.93
N LEU A 103 3.49 2.71 -1.87
CA LEU A 103 2.42 3.66 -2.13
C LEU A 103 1.89 3.62 -3.58
N ASP A 104 2.70 3.16 -4.55
CA ASP A 104 2.26 2.94 -5.94
C ASP A 104 1.39 1.68 -6.10
N LYS A 105 1.33 0.81 -5.07
CA LYS A 105 0.55 -0.43 -5.08
C LYS A 105 -0.81 -0.29 -4.40
N VAL A 106 -1.06 0.84 -3.75
CA VAL A 106 -2.39 1.20 -3.24
C VAL A 106 -3.08 2.04 -4.32
N LEU A 107 -4.10 1.46 -4.94
CA LEU A 107 -4.79 2.02 -6.09
C LEU A 107 -6.21 2.44 -5.73
N PHE A 108 -6.68 3.54 -6.33
CA PHE A 108 -8.00 4.08 -6.08
C PHE A 108 -9.02 3.60 -7.13
N VAL A 109 -9.98 2.80 -6.69
CA VAL A 109 -11.05 2.26 -7.53
C VAL A 109 -12.35 3.02 -7.29
N PRO A 110 -13.07 3.48 -8.34
CA PRO A 110 -14.37 4.11 -8.19
C PRO A 110 -15.37 3.24 -7.42
N SER A 111 -16.09 3.87 -6.50
CA SER A 111 -17.24 3.34 -5.79
C SER A 111 -18.54 3.82 -6.46
N GLY A 112 -19.63 3.12 -6.20
CA GLY A 112 -20.94 3.41 -6.80
C GLY A 112 -21.58 4.73 -6.34
N ASP A 113 -21.04 5.36 -5.31
CA ASP A 113 -21.45 6.64 -4.71
C ASP A 113 -20.65 7.85 -5.22
N GLY A 114 -19.77 7.65 -6.21
CA GLY A 114 -18.92 8.72 -6.76
C GLY A 114 -17.61 8.91 -6.00
N ASP A 115 -17.33 8.07 -5.00
CA ASP A 115 -16.11 8.07 -4.22
C ASP A 115 -15.05 7.09 -4.80
N PHE A 116 -13.88 6.98 -4.16
CA PHE A 116 -12.84 6.00 -4.43
C PHE A 116 -12.50 5.16 -3.20
N VAL A 117 -12.37 3.85 -3.41
CA VAL A 117 -11.87 2.90 -2.40
C VAL A 117 -10.39 2.61 -2.67
N PRO A 118 -9.51 2.77 -1.65
CA PRO A 118 -8.11 2.34 -1.78
C PRO A 118 -8.01 0.81 -1.70
N LYS A 119 -7.38 0.20 -2.69
CA LYS A 119 -7.17 -1.25 -2.78
C LYS A 119 -5.71 -1.59 -3.05
N ILE A 120 -5.19 -2.62 -2.37
CA ILE A 120 -3.83 -3.12 -2.57
C ILE A 120 -3.79 -4.04 -3.80
N GLY A 121 -2.83 -3.82 -4.70
CA GLY A 121 -2.58 -4.66 -5.86
C GLY A 121 -1.10 -5.04 -6.01
N ASP A 122 -0.77 -5.75 -7.09
CA ASP A 122 0.59 -6.19 -7.45
C ASP A 122 1.22 -7.23 -6.50
N PHE A 123 0.67 -8.45 -6.53
CA PHE A 123 1.12 -9.57 -5.69
C PHE A 123 2.26 -10.39 -6.32
N GLY A 124 3.00 -9.83 -7.28
CA GLY A 124 4.07 -10.54 -8.00
C GLY A 124 5.23 -11.03 -7.12
N LEU A 125 5.39 -10.45 -5.92
CA LEU A 125 6.40 -10.83 -4.93
C LEU A 125 5.81 -11.44 -3.64
N ALA A 126 4.49 -11.61 -3.57
CA ALA A 126 3.83 -12.15 -2.39
C ALA A 126 4.23 -13.60 -2.13
N LYS A 127 4.28 -13.98 -0.85
CA LYS A 127 4.74 -15.31 -0.41
C LYS A 127 3.95 -15.82 0.78
N LYS A 128 3.88 -17.14 0.93
CA LYS A 128 3.37 -17.78 2.15
C LYS A 128 4.42 -17.74 3.25
N GLU A 129 4.53 -16.63 3.97
CA GLU A 129 5.54 -16.39 5.00
C GLU A 129 4.97 -15.55 6.16
N PHE A 130 5.71 -15.49 7.29
CA PHE A 130 5.34 -14.65 8.43
C PHE A 130 5.26 -13.15 8.05
N PRO A 131 4.40 -12.37 8.72
CA PRO A 131 4.03 -11.02 8.30
C PRO A 131 5.15 -9.99 8.52
N TYR A 132 6.03 -9.82 7.52
CA TYR A 132 7.07 -8.78 7.52
C TYR A 132 6.54 -7.37 7.16
N ASP A 133 5.30 -7.28 6.68
CA ASP A 133 4.70 -6.05 6.13
C ASP A 133 4.39 -4.97 7.18
N ILE A 134 4.50 -5.26 8.48
CA ILE A 134 4.03 -4.34 9.54
C ILE A 134 4.84 -3.03 9.63
N TRP A 135 5.99 -2.97 8.97
CA TRP A 135 6.76 -1.73 8.88
C TRP A 135 6.18 -0.73 7.87
N ALA A 136 5.53 -1.23 6.81
CA ALA A 136 4.97 -0.44 5.71
C ALA A 136 3.93 0.60 6.16
N PRO A 137 2.95 0.28 7.03
CA PRO A 137 1.97 1.27 7.51
C PRO A 137 2.61 2.51 8.16
N GLY A 138 3.72 2.36 8.89
CA GLY A 138 4.44 3.48 9.50
C GLY A 138 5.14 4.37 8.48
N MET A 139 5.71 3.75 7.45
CA MET A 139 6.33 4.45 6.32
C MET A 139 5.29 5.28 5.56
N TYR A 140 4.15 4.67 5.27
CA TYR A 140 3.08 5.29 4.49
C TYR A 140 2.39 6.37 5.29
N GLY A 141 2.12 6.13 6.58
CA GLY A 141 1.60 7.14 7.48
C GLY A 141 2.47 8.40 7.45
N PHE A 142 3.79 8.25 7.59
CA PHE A 142 4.69 9.39 7.56
C PHE A 142 4.70 10.10 6.21
N GLU A 143 4.78 9.37 5.10
CA GLU A 143 4.83 9.96 3.77
C GLU A 143 3.51 10.64 3.40
N MET A 144 2.38 10.06 3.80
CA MET A 144 1.06 10.68 3.71
C MET A 144 1.01 11.98 4.53
N PHE A 145 1.49 11.98 5.77
CA PHE A 145 1.53 13.20 6.58
C PHE A 145 2.43 14.27 5.97
N THR A 146 3.61 13.91 5.50
CA THR A 146 4.66 14.90 5.20
C THR A 146 4.81 15.25 3.72
N GLY A 147 4.18 14.48 2.83
CA GLY A 147 4.42 14.54 1.39
C GLY A 147 5.83 14.11 1.00
N LYS A 148 6.59 13.50 1.92
CA LYS A 148 8.02 13.23 1.79
C LYS A 148 8.35 11.83 2.25
N SER A 149 9.19 11.14 1.50
CA SER A 149 9.73 9.86 1.94
C SER A 149 10.51 10.01 3.25
N LEU A 150 10.29 9.08 4.19
CA LEU A 150 10.85 9.11 5.55
C LEU A 150 12.36 9.34 5.62
N TRP A 151 13.10 8.74 4.69
CA TRP A 151 14.56 8.85 4.64
C TRP A 151 15.09 9.75 3.55
N GLY A 152 14.22 10.38 2.74
CA GLY A 152 14.57 11.32 1.67
C GLY A 152 15.57 10.76 0.65
N SER A 153 15.30 10.92 -0.64
CA SER A 153 16.34 10.71 -1.64
C SER A 153 17.32 11.89 -1.55
N ASN A 154 18.46 11.72 -0.90
CA ASN A 154 19.60 12.58 -1.21
C ASN A 154 20.12 12.12 -2.58
N PRO A 155 20.02 12.94 -3.65
CA PRO A 155 20.39 12.52 -5.00
C PRO A 155 21.87 12.13 -5.12
N ASN A 156 22.70 12.48 -4.14
CA ASN A 156 24.13 12.13 -4.07
C ASN A 156 24.43 10.97 -3.10
N GLU A 157 23.41 10.33 -2.53
CA GLU A 157 23.58 9.24 -1.58
C GLU A 157 23.56 7.87 -2.27
N THR A 158 24.50 7.00 -1.88
CA THR A 158 24.56 5.63 -2.39
C THR A 158 23.55 4.73 -1.68
N THR A 159 23.08 3.69 -2.37
CA THR A 159 22.18 2.67 -1.80
C THR A 159 22.71 2.10 -0.49
N GLU A 160 24.03 1.88 -0.37
CA GLU A 160 24.65 1.37 0.85
C GLU A 160 24.59 2.34 2.03
N LYS A 161 24.71 3.65 1.77
CA LYS A 161 24.55 4.68 2.81
C LYS A 161 23.10 4.78 3.26
N ALA A 162 22.15 4.74 2.31
CA ALA A 162 20.73 4.69 2.62
C ALA A 162 20.36 3.44 3.43
N CYS A 163 20.85 2.25 3.03
CA CYS A 163 20.66 1.01 3.78
C CYS A 163 21.28 1.08 5.19
N LYS A 164 22.49 1.62 5.33
CA LYS A 164 23.13 1.80 6.64
C LYS A 164 22.29 2.68 7.56
N ARG A 165 21.74 3.80 7.06
CA ARG A 165 20.82 4.66 7.82
C ARG A 165 19.55 3.93 8.24
N ILE A 166 18.93 3.18 7.32
CA ILE A 166 17.71 2.40 7.62
C ILE A 166 17.98 1.37 8.72
N VAL A 167 19.14 0.70 8.69
CA VAL A 167 19.51 -0.35 9.65
C VAL A 167 20.09 0.21 10.96
N ASP A 168 20.59 1.46 10.98
CA ASP A 168 21.23 2.07 12.16
C ASP A 168 20.23 2.24 13.31
N ARG A 169 20.42 1.52 14.41
CA ARG A 169 19.49 1.49 15.54
C ARG A 169 19.28 2.85 16.23
N TYR A 170 20.18 3.82 16.01
CA TYR A 170 20.13 5.14 16.64
C TYR A 170 19.49 6.21 15.75
N GLU A 171 19.38 5.97 14.45
CA GLU A 171 18.67 6.89 13.54
C GLU A 171 17.17 6.55 13.51
N LEU A 172 16.41 7.31 14.29
CA LEU A 172 14.95 7.32 14.28
C LEU A 172 14.40 8.41 13.37
N PRO A 173 13.29 8.15 12.66
CA PRO A 173 12.63 9.18 11.88
C PRO A 173 12.15 10.33 12.76
N LYS A 174 12.42 11.55 12.32
CA LYS A 174 11.96 12.76 13.00
C LYS A 174 10.49 13.01 12.61
N ILE A 175 9.57 12.58 13.46
CA ILE A 175 8.14 12.82 13.28
C ILE A 175 7.85 14.31 13.56
N PRO A 176 7.23 15.06 12.62
CA PRO A 176 6.94 16.48 12.82
C PRO A 176 6.08 16.78 14.06
N SER A 177 6.30 17.94 14.66
CA SER A 177 5.58 18.39 15.86
C SER A 177 4.12 18.77 15.60
N TRP A 178 3.73 19.04 14.35
CA TRP A 178 2.37 19.43 14.00
C TRP A 178 1.39 18.25 13.91
N ILE A 179 1.88 17.00 13.78
CA ILE A 179 1.03 15.80 13.79
C ILE A 179 0.38 15.64 15.18
N SER A 180 -0.87 15.17 15.23
CA SER A 180 -1.57 14.94 16.50
C SER A 180 -0.82 13.99 17.43
N LYS A 181 -1.24 13.97 18.70
CA LYS A 181 -0.68 13.05 19.70
C LYS A 181 -0.85 11.59 19.24
N ASP A 182 -2.03 11.23 18.76
CA ASP A 182 -2.37 9.86 18.39
C ASP A 182 -1.70 9.48 17.06
N GLY A 183 -1.61 10.39 16.09
CA GLY A 183 -0.84 10.16 14.87
C GLY A 183 0.65 9.91 15.15
N LYS A 184 1.25 10.67 16.07
CA LYS A 184 2.64 10.44 16.50
C LYS A 184 2.80 9.09 17.21
N ASP A 185 1.86 8.73 18.07
CA ASP A 185 1.92 7.46 18.81
C ASP A 185 1.81 6.25 17.87
N PHE A 186 0.87 6.32 16.92
CA PHE A 186 0.70 5.33 15.87
C PHE A 186 1.98 5.14 15.03
N LEU A 187 2.57 6.24 14.53
CA LEU A 187 3.81 6.19 13.75
C LEU A 187 4.97 5.58 14.55
N LYS A 188 5.08 5.90 15.85
CA LYS A 188 6.10 5.31 16.72
C LYS A 188 5.90 3.81 16.89
N GLY A 189 4.66 3.34 17.06
CA GLY A 189 4.33 1.92 17.18
C GLY A 189 4.68 1.11 15.92
N CYS A 190 4.54 1.72 14.75
CA CYS A 190 4.93 1.10 13.47
C CYS A 190 6.44 1.11 13.22
N LEU A 191 7.10 2.24 13.49
CA LEU A 191 8.50 2.50 13.12
C LEU A 191 9.50 1.97 14.16
N VAL A 192 9.08 1.02 15.01
CA VAL A 192 9.96 0.31 15.94
C VAL A 192 10.85 -0.67 15.15
N LYS A 193 12.18 -0.48 15.27
CA LYS A 193 13.17 -1.30 14.55
C LYS A 193 13.21 -2.75 15.04
N ASN A 194 13.04 -2.97 16.34
CA ASN A 194 12.96 -4.33 16.87
C ASN A 194 11.55 -4.90 16.64
N HIS A 195 11.47 -5.94 15.81
CA HIS A 195 10.20 -6.59 15.45
C HIS A 195 9.43 -7.15 16.66
N GLN A 196 10.10 -7.51 17.76
CA GLN A 196 9.44 -8.03 18.97
C GLN A 196 8.63 -6.96 19.73
N PHE A 197 8.95 -5.68 19.51
CA PHE A 197 8.29 -4.55 20.16
C PHE A 197 7.43 -3.73 19.19
N ARG A 198 7.36 -4.14 17.93
CA ARG A 198 6.51 -3.51 16.92
C ARG A 198 5.06 -3.90 17.20
N PHE A 199 4.14 -2.97 17.04
CA PHE A 199 2.71 -3.27 17.15
C PHE A 199 2.32 -4.31 16.10
N THR A 200 1.38 -5.20 16.44
CA THR A 200 0.76 -6.12 15.48
C THR A 200 -0.29 -5.38 14.64
N ILE A 201 -0.75 -5.97 13.54
CA ILE A 201 -1.85 -5.41 12.74
C ILE A 201 -3.12 -5.22 13.59
N GLU A 202 -3.44 -6.19 14.44
CA GLU A 202 -4.54 -6.08 15.40
C GLU A 202 -4.38 -4.88 16.35
N MET A 203 -3.18 -4.67 16.92
CA MET A 203 -2.91 -3.51 17.77
C MET A 203 -3.04 -2.20 16.99
N LEU A 204 -2.61 -2.17 15.73
CA LEU A 204 -2.69 -0.98 14.88
C LEU A 204 -4.14 -0.66 14.49
N LEU A 205 -4.97 -1.66 14.16
CA LEU A 205 -6.38 -1.48 13.82
C LEU A 205 -7.22 -0.96 15.00
N ASN A 206 -6.82 -1.32 16.23
CA ASN A 206 -7.46 -0.88 17.46
C ASN A 206 -6.87 0.43 18.04
N HIS A 207 -5.84 0.99 17.41
CA HIS A 207 -5.18 2.20 17.89
C HIS A 207 -6.11 3.44 17.75
N PRO A 208 -6.20 4.34 18.76
CA PRO A 208 -7.09 5.51 18.73
C PRO A 208 -6.99 6.36 17.47
N PHE A 209 -5.78 6.45 16.91
CA PHE A 209 -5.56 7.12 15.64
C PHE A 209 -6.54 6.63 14.56
N VAL A 210 -6.71 5.31 14.33
CA VAL A 210 -7.54 4.77 13.23
C VAL A 210 -8.85 4.10 13.67
N SER A 211 -9.07 3.88 14.97
CA SER A 211 -10.25 3.15 15.46
C SER A 211 -11.51 4.01 15.58
N GLU A 212 -11.38 5.33 15.62
CA GLU A 212 -12.50 6.28 15.74
C GLU A 212 -13.22 6.60 14.42
N ILE A 213 -12.90 5.92 13.33
CA ILE A 213 -13.57 6.12 12.04
C ILE A 213 -14.82 5.25 11.99
N ASP A 214 -15.99 5.88 11.79
CA ASP A 214 -17.19 5.16 11.40
C ASP A 214 -17.04 4.72 9.94
N ASP A 215 -17.28 3.44 9.63
CA ASP A 215 -17.05 2.88 8.28
C ASP A 215 -18.04 3.46 7.22
N THR A 216 -18.86 4.45 7.60
CA THR A 216 -19.88 5.13 6.79
C THR A 216 -19.53 6.57 6.38
N GLU A 217 -18.41 7.16 6.83
CA GLU A 217 -18.03 8.52 6.40
C GLU A 217 -17.53 8.51 4.95
N SER A 218 -18.38 8.99 4.03
CA SER A 218 -18.09 9.22 2.61
C SER A 218 -16.92 10.18 2.44
N SER A 219 -16.04 9.92 1.47
CA SER A 219 -14.91 10.77 1.20
C SER A 219 -15.24 11.92 0.22
N GLU A 220 -14.49 13.02 0.36
CA GLU A 220 -14.37 14.08 -0.64
C GLU A 220 -13.10 13.88 -1.50
N PHE A 221 -12.80 12.67 -1.98
CA PHE A 221 -11.76 12.49 -3.01
C PHE A 221 -12.19 13.05 -4.38
N GLY A 222 -13.47 13.37 -4.55
CA GLY A 222 -14.08 13.84 -5.80
C GLY A 222 -13.61 15.20 -6.31
N GLU A 223 -13.03 16.06 -5.47
CA GLU A 223 -12.46 17.35 -5.91
C GLU A 223 -10.97 17.26 -6.33
N ILE A 224 -10.33 16.09 -6.21
CA ILE A 224 -8.87 15.91 -6.43
C ILE A 224 -8.56 15.40 -7.85
N VAL A 225 -9.59 15.08 -8.64
CA VAL A 225 -9.53 14.49 -9.98
C VAL A 225 -10.15 15.41 -11.03
N ASP A 226 -9.56 16.59 -11.20
CA ASP A 226 -9.60 17.38 -12.44
C ASP A 226 -8.17 17.71 -12.89
#